data_AF-A0A4Y2G603-F1
#
_entry.id   AF-A0A4Y2G603-F1
#
_cell.length_a   1.000
_cell.length_b   1.000
_cell.length_c   1.000
_cell.angle_alpha   90.00
_cell.angle_beta   90.00
_cell.angle_gamma   90.00
#
_symmetry.space_group_name_H-M   'P 1'
#
loop_
_entity.id
_entity.type
_entity.pdbx_description
1 polymer ?
#
loop_
_entity_poly.entity_id
_entity_poly.type
_entity_poly.pdbx_seq_one_letter_code
_entity_poly.pdbx_strand_id
1 'polypeptide(L)'
;MLSELKKKKMISDDASAVLKAYNYVRKTFECNLPHPTTFRKWYQSINGSPGFTGEAFSSLKVKAEKKSAAVKCALMVDEIAIKKHVEWDQPTFSGYIDLGTDLDDDALPIAKEALVSMVNALNSNWKVPVGYF
;
A
#
# COMPACT_ATOMS: atom_id res chain seq x y z
N MET A 1 10.42 -9.91 26.01
CA MET A 1 9.40 -9.29 25.13
C MET A 1 9.33 -9.97 23.77
N LEU A 2 10.42 -10.02 22.99
CA LEU A 2 10.45 -10.74 21.70
C LEU A 2 10.19 -12.26 21.83
N SER A 3 10.69 -12.87 22.92
CA SER A 3 10.44 -14.28 23.26
C SER A 3 8.97 -14.59 23.55
N GLU A 4 8.29 -13.69 24.28
CA GLU A 4 6.84 -13.76 24.58
C GLU A 4 5.98 -13.64 23.30
N LEU A 5 6.35 -12.72 22.40
CA LEU A 5 5.63 -12.49 21.15
C LEU A 5 5.72 -13.69 20.19
N LYS A 6 6.90 -14.35 20.12
CA LYS A 6 7.09 -15.60 19.38
C LYS A 6 6.27 -16.75 20.01
N LYS A 7 6.26 -16.86 21.34
CA LYS A 7 5.54 -17.93 22.07
C LYS A 7 4.02 -17.85 21.88
N LYS A 8 3.47 -16.65 21.72
CA LYS A 8 2.03 -16.43 21.46
C LYS A 8 1.64 -16.50 19.97
N LYS A 9 2.53 -16.92 19.06
CA LYS A 9 2.30 -16.93 17.59
C LYS A 9 1.82 -15.57 17.04
N MET A 10 2.23 -14.46 17.67
CA MET A 10 1.80 -13.12 17.24
C MET A 10 2.70 -12.54 16.14
N ILE A 11 3.67 -13.33 15.70
CA ILE A 11 4.56 -13.04 14.56
C ILE A 11 4.24 -14.12 13.53
N SER A 12 3.17 -13.91 12.76
CA SER A 12 2.88 -14.60 11.50
C SER A 12 2.69 -13.55 10.42
N ASP A 13 2.84 -13.92 9.14
CA ASP A 13 2.66 -13.02 7.99
C ASP A 13 1.21 -12.54 7.80
N ASP A 14 0.29 -12.97 8.68
CA ASP A 14 -1.09 -12.56 8.67
C ASP A 14 -1.25 -11.14 9.24
N ALA A 15 -1.92 -10.24 8.50
CA ALA A 15 -2.24 -8.90 8.98
C ALA A 15 -2.98 -8.88 10.34
N SER A 16 -3.73 -9.96 10.64
CA SER A 16 -4.39 -10.16 11.94
C SER A 16 -3.40 -10.32 13.10
N ALA A 17 -2.26 -10.97 12.87
CA ALA A 17 -1.24 -11.19 13.89
C ALA A 17 -0.53 -9.87 14.26
N VAL A 18 -0.25 -9.04 13.26
CA VAL A 18 0.37 -7.71 13.45
C VAL A 18 -0.53 -6.81 14.30
N LEU A 19 -1.83 -6.75 14.03
CA LEU A 19 -2.77 -5.94 14.82
C LEU A 19 -2.88 -6.45 16.26
N LYS A 20 -2.87 -7.77 16.48
CA LYS A 20 -2.86 -8.37 17.81
C LYS A 20 -1.60 -8.00 18.57
N ALA A 21 -0.43 -8.08 17.92
CA ALA A 21 0.85 -7.70 18.52
C ALA A 21 0.87 -6.21 18.91
N TYR A 22 0.38 -5.33 18.02
CA TYR A 22 0.25 -3.91 18.31
C TYR A 22 -0.63 -3.65 19.54
N ASN A 23 -1.81 -4.27 19.59
CA ASN A 23 -2.73 -4.11 20.72
C ASN A 23 -2.15 -4.65 22.03
N TYR A 24 -1.36 -5.73 21.97
CA TYR A 24 -0.65 -6.25 23.13
C TYR A 24 0.39 -5.24 23.64
N VAL A 25 1.27 -4.77 22.75
CA VAL A 25 2.29 -3.76 23.08
C VAL A 25 1.62 -2.50 23.64
N ARG A 26 0.56 -2.00 22.99
CA ARG A 26 -0.22 -0.85 23.48
C ARG A 26 -0.73 -1.07 24.90
N LYS A 27 -1.26 -2.26 25.23
CA LYS A 27 -1.70 -2.58 26.60
C LYS A 27 -0.54 -2.68 27.58
N THR A 28 0.60 -3.25 27.17
CA THR A 28 1.79 -3.38 28.02
C THR A 28 2.40 -2.03 28.38
N PHE A 29 2.33 -1.06 27.47
CA PHE A 29 2.84 0.30 27.68
C PHE A 29 1.73 1.29 28.05
N GLU A 30 0.78 0.88 28.89
CA GLU A 30 -0.26 1.75 29.49
C GLU A 30 -1.05 2.58 28.46
N CYS A 31 -1.24 2.06 27.26
CA CYS A 31 -1.90 2.73 26.14
C CYS A 31 -1.21 4.02 25.64
N ASN A 32 0.10 4.18 25.87
CA ASN A 32 0.89 5.30 25.35
C ASN A 32 1.04 5.31 23.82
N LEU A 33 0.67 4.22 23.15
CA LEU A 33 0.62 4.16 21.69
C LEU A 33 -0.76 4.59 21.15
N PRO A 34 -0.82 5.24 19.98
CA PRO A 34 -2.07 5.70 19.36
C PRO A 34 -3.13 4.58 19.24
N HIS A 35 -4.41 4.94 19.32
CA HIS A 35 -5.46 3.96 19.05
C HIS A 35 -5.41 3.53 17.56
N PRO A 36 -5.71 2.27 17.19
CA PRO A 36 -5.78 1.85 15.78
C PRO A 36 -6.65 2.76 14.88
N THR A 37 -7.72 3.34 15.44
CA THR A 37 -8.55 4.34 14.75
C THR A 37 -7.76 5.58 14.34
N THR A 38 -6.79 6.01 15.14
CA THR A 38 -5.91 7.14 14.81
C THR A 38 -5.08 6.82 13.57
N PHE A 39 -4.52 5.62 13.46
CA PHE A 39 -3.82 5.21 12.24
C PHE A 39 -4.75 5.19 11.03
N ARG A 40 -5.95 4.64 11.16
CA ARG A 40 -6.93 4.64 10.05
C ARG A 40 -7.18 6.05 9.54
N LYS A 41 -7.35 7.02 10.44
CA LYS A 41 -7.51 8.44 10.07
C LYS A 41 -6.29 9.02 9.37
N TRP A 42 -5.07 8.67 9.81
CA TRP A 42 -3.85 9.12 9.14
C TRP A 42 -3.68 8.52 7.75
N TYR A 43 -4.11 7.28 7.54
CA TYR A 43 -4.04 6.65 6.21
C TYR A 43 -5.16 7.12 5.27
N GLN A 44 -6.29 7.58 5.80
CA GLN A 44 -7.37 8.19 4.99
C GLN A 44 -6.96 9.49 4.30
N SER A 45 -5.91 10.19 4.77
CA SER A 45 -5.45 11.42 4.13
C SER A 45 -4.52 11.18 2.93
N ILE A 46 -4.10 9.94 2.69
CA ILE A 46 -3.22 9.59 1.57
C ILE A 46 -4.10 9.19 0.39
N ASN A 47 -3.80 9.72 -0.80
CA ASN A 47 -4.53 9.33 -2.00
C ASN A 47 -4.22 7.86 -2.34
N GLY A 48 -5.26 7.04 -2.30
CA GLY A 48 -5.20 5.62 -2.63
C GLY A 48 -5.85 5.27 -3.95
N SER A 49 -6.29 6.23 -4.76
CA SER A 49 -6.98 5.98 -6.03
C SER A 49 -6.08 5.28 -7.06
N PRO A 50 -6.67 4.62 -8.07
CA PRO A 50 -5.92 4.10 -9.21
C PRO A 50 -5.12 5.20 -9.90
N GLY A 51 -4.03 4.79 -10.55
CA GLY A 51 -3.07 5.65 -11.18
C GLY A 51 -1.70 5.61 -10.54
N PHE A 52 -0.87 6.57 -10.92
CA PHE A 52 0.46 6.72 -10.33
C PHE A 52 0.42 7.58 -9.06
N THR A 53 1.16 7.15 -8.04
CA THR A 53 1.19 7.81 -6.74
C THR A 53 2.30 8.86 -6.66
N GLY A 54 1.92 10.11 -6.36
CA GLY A 54 2.87 11.23 -6.22
C GLY A 54 3.85 11.04 -5.05
N GLU A 55 3.40 10.36 -4.00
CA GLU A 55 4.17 10.01 -2.81
C GLU A 55 5.32 9.04 -3.16
N ALA A 56 5.06 8.08 -4.06
CA ALA A 56 6.09 7.17 -4.54
C ALA A 56 7.18 7.94 -5.31
N PHE A 57 6.79 8.81 -6.23
CA PHE A 57 7.76 9.63 -6.99
C PHE A 57 8.52 10.62 -6.10
N SER A 58 7.86 11.23 -5.11
CA SER A 58 8.51 12.09 -4.12
C SER A 58 9.57 11.33 -3.33
N SER A 59 9.25 10.10 -2.92
CA SER A 59 10.19 9.20 -2.24
C SER A 59 11.36 8.77 -3.14
N LEU A 60 11.08 8.51 -4.42
CA LEU A 60 12.11 8.17 -5.42
C LEU A 60 13.06 9.35 -5.66
N LYS A 61 12.53 10.59 -5.71
CA LYS A 61 13.33 11.81 -5.85
C LYS A 61 14.33 11.95 -4.70
N VAL A 62 13.86 11.83 -3.45
CA VAL A 62 14.74 11.88 -2.26
C VAL A 62 15.81 10.79 -2.31
N LYS A 63 15.45 9.58 -2.75
CA LYS A 63 16.43 8.47 -2.90
C LYS A 63 17.46 8.74 -3.99
N ALA A 64 17.06 9.39 -5.09
CA ALA A 64 17.96 9.77 -6.17
C ALA A 64 18.94 10.87 -5.74
N GLU A 65 18.44 11.91 -5.06
CA GLU A 65 19.25 13.04 -4.58
C GLU A 65 20.26 12.63 -3.50
N LYS A 66 19.91 11.68 -2.63
CA LYS A 66 20.80 11.20 -1.57
C LYS A 66 22.02 10.44 -2.10
N LYS A 67 21.96 9.93 -3.33
CA LYS A 67 23.00 9.07 -3.89
C LYS A 67 23.91 9.89 -4.79
N SER A 68 25.22 9.86 -4.52
CA SER A 68 26.22 10.57 -5.35
C SER A 68 26.36 9.99 -6.76
N ALA A 69 25.91 8.75 -6.97
CA ALA A 69 25.94 8.06 -8.26
C ALA A 69 24.51 7.84 -8.78
N ALA A 70 24.37 7.84 -10.11
CA ALA A 70 23.09 7.62 -10.77
C ALA A 70 22.41 6.32 -10.28
N VAL A 71 21.14 6.44 -9.90
CA VAL A 71 20.32 5.30 -9.51
C VAL A 71 19.91 4.54 -10.76
N LYS A 72 20.20 3.24 -10.80
CA LYS A 72 19.78 2.34 -11.89
C LYS A 72 18.60 1.53 -11.40
N CYS A 73 17.51 1.54 -12.15
CA CYS A 73 16.29 0.81 -11.79
C CYS A 73 15.76 0.02 -12.99
N ALA A 74 15.01 -1.04 -12.69
CA ALA A 74 14.14 -1.72 -13.63
C ALA A 74 12.68 -1.43 -13.28
N LEU A 75 11.87 -1.14 -14.30
CA LEU A 75 10.42 -1.07 -14.17
C LEU A 75 9.87 -2.49 -14.38
N MET A 76 9.12 -2.98 -13.41
CA MET A 76 8.42 -4.25 -13.45
C MET A 76 6.93 -3.96 -13.54
N VAL A 77 6.24 -4.64 -14.44
CA VAL A 77 4.79 -4.53 -14.62
C VAL A 77 4.22 -5.94 -14.57
N ASP A 78 3.19 -6.15 -13.78
CA ASP A 78 2.53 -7.44 -13.63
C ASP A 78 1.05 -7.27 -13.29
N GLU A 79 0.26 -8.30 -13.57
CA GLU A 79 -1.18 -8.34 -13.33
C GLU A 79 -1.49 -9.13 -12.05
N ILE A 80 -2.38 -8.60 -11.21
CA ILE A 80 -2.82 -9.26 -9.99
C ILE A 80 -4.33 -9.47 -10.08
N ALA A 81 -4.78 -10.73 -9.98
CA ALA A 81 -6.19 -11.05 -9.94
C ALA A 81 -6.85 -10.46 -8.68
N ILE A 82 -7.96 -9.75 -8.86
CA ILE A 82 -8.77 -9.15 -7.79
C ILE A 82 -10.16 -9.79 -7.74
N LYS A 83 -10.80 -9.70 -6.58
CA LYS A 83 -12.19 -10.14 -6.44
C LYS A 83 -13.09 -9.13 -7.13
N LYS A 84 -13.94 -9.62 -8.03
CA LYS A 84 -15.00 -8.81 -8.65
C LYS A 84 -15.95 -8.30 -7.58
N HIS A 85 -15.90 -7.01 -7.32
CA HIS A 85 -16.73 -6.34 -6.33
C HIS A 85 -16.79 -4.86 -6.67
N VAL A 86 -17.95 -4.24 -6.46
CA VAL A 86 -18.14 -2.80 -6.59
C VAL A 86 -18.53 -2.27 -5.23
N GLU A 87 -17.80 -1.27 -4.75
CA GLU A 87 -18.02 -0.61 -3.47
C GLU A 87 -18.19 0.89 -3.69
N TRP A 88 -19.12 1.50 -2.97
CA TRP A 88 -19.31 2.95 -2.97
C TRP A 88 -18.39 3.56 -1.91
N ASP A 89 -17.33 4.23 -2.35
CA ASP A 89 -16.41 4.98 -1.49
C ASP A 89 -16.53 6.47 -1.85
N GLN A 90 -17.39 7.17 -1.12
CA GLN A 90 -17.85 8.52 -1.44
C GLN A 90 -16.71 9.46 -1.90
N PRO A 91 -16.87 10.19 -3.02
CA PRO A 91 -18.07 10.34 -3.85
C PRO A 91 -18.11 9.41 -5.08
N THR A 92 -17.31 8.35 -5.13
CA THR A 92 -17.10 7.54 -6.35
C THR A 92 -17.35 6.06 -6.13
N PHE A 93 -17.69 5.34 -7.20
CA PHE A 93 -17.71 3.88 -7.19
C PHE A 93 -16.30 3.33 -7.47
N SER A 94 -15.85 2.41 -6.64
CA SER A 94 -14.61 1.64 -6.84
C SER A 94 -14.96 0.23 -7.28
N GLY A 95 -14.21 -0.32 -8.26
CA GLY A 95 -14.35 -1.72 -8.69
C GLY A 95 -14.67 -1.93 -10.16
N TYR A 96 -14.87 -0.86 -10.92
CA TYR A 96 -14.92 -0.90 -12.39
C TYR A 96 -13.50 -0.85 -12.97
N ILE A 97 -13.38 -1.19 -14.25
CA ILE A 97 -12.11 -1.03 -14.98
C ILE A 97 -11.72 0.44 -15.00
N ASP A 98 -10.54 0.75 -14.49
CA ASP A 98 -9.92 2.07 -14.60
C ASP A 98 -8.62 1.94 -15.41
N LEU A 99 -8.56 2.62 -16.56
CA LEU A 99 -7.37 2.64 -17.42
C LEU A 99 -6.61 3.97 -17.33
N GLY A 100 -6.93 4.82 -16.35
CA GLY A 100 -6.38 6.17 -16.21
C GLY A 100 -6.85 7.13 -17.30
N THR A 101 -7.99 6.86 -17.92
CA THR A 101 -8.57 7.65 -19.02
C THR A 101 -9.63 8.65 -18.55
N ASP A 102 -9.80 8.83 -17.23
CA ASP A 102 -10.85 9.67 -16.61
C ASP A 102 -12.26 9.39 -17.16
N LEU A 103 -12.51 8.13 -17.57
CA LEU A 103 -13.83 7.69 -18.03
C LEU A 103 -14.62 7.22 -16.81
N ASP A 104 -15.47 8.10 -16.30
CA ASP A 104 -16.44 7.77 -15.26
C ASP A 104 -17.75 7.36 -15.94
N ASP A 105 -17.84 6.10 -16.35
CA ASP A 105 -19.02 5.52 -16.98
C ASP A 105 -19.45 4.26 -16.22
N ASP A 106 -20.65 4.30 -15.64
CA ASP A 106 -21.29 3.18 -14.95
C ASP A 106 -21.53 1.96 -15.88
N ALA A 107 -21.36 2.12 -17.19
CA ALA A 107 -21.38 1.02 -18.17
C ALA A 107 -20.07 0.23 -18.23
N LEU A 108 -19.01 0.66 -17.53
CA LEU A 108 -17.74 -0.05 -17.51
C LEU A 108 -17.89 -1.42 -16.83
N PRO A 109 -17.23 -2.47 -17.35
CA PRO A 109 -17.30 -3.78 -16.73
C PRO A 109 -16.54 -3.79 -15.39
N ILE A 110 -16.92 -4.72 -14.51
CA ILE A 110 -16.26 -4.92 -13.22
C ILE A 110 -14.83 -5.41 -13.44
N ALA A 111 -13.87 -4.80 -12.76
CA ALA A 111 -12.46 -5.16 -12.82
C ALA A 111 -12.23 -6.57 -12.25
N LYS A 112 -11.39 -7.36 -12.94
CA LYS A 112 -11.00 -8.72 -12.56
C LYS A 112 -9.53 -8.84 -12.16
N GLU A 113 -8.72 -7.89 -12.63
CA GLU A 113 -7.28 -7.84 -12.49
C GLU A 113 -6.91 -6.38 -12.24
N ALA A 114 -5.80 -6.16 -11.54
CA ALA A 114 -5.15 -4.86 -11.41
C ALA A 114 -3.75 -4.94 -12.01
N LEU A 115 -3.39 -4.00 -12.88
CA LEU A 115 -2.07 -3.87 -13.48
C LEU A 115 -1.18 -3.04 -12.55
N VAL A 116 -0.16 -3.66 -11.97
CA VAL A 116 0.72 -3.01 -10.98
C VAL A 116 2.08 -2.70 -11.59
N SER A 117 2.49 -1.44 -11.49
CA SER A 117 3.83 -0.97 -11.86
C SER A 117 4.71 -0.79 -10.63
N MET A 118 5.88 -1.44 -10.62
CA MET A 118 6.85 -1.39 -9.53
C MET A 118 8.26 -1.08 -10.02
N VAL A 119 8.93 -0.14 -9.37
CA VAL A 119 10.33 0.19 -9.64
C VAL A 119 11.23 -0.58 -8.67
N ASN A 120 12.14 -1.39 -9.22
CA ASN A 120 13.15 -2.13 -8.48
C ASN A 120 14.53 -1.53 -8.74
N ALA A 121 15.26 -1.17 -7.68
CA ALA A 121 16.61 -0.66 -7.85
C ALA A 121 17.60 -1.80 -8.12
N LEU A 122 18.46 -1.59 -9.11
CA LEU A 122 19.50 -2.56 -9.50
C LEU A 122 20.79 -2.35 -8.70
N ASN A 123 21.10 -1.09 -8.38
CA ASN A 123 22.31 -0.72 -7.62
C ASN A 123 22.02 -0.38 -6.15
N SER A 124 20.86 -0.76 -5.63
CA SER A 124 20.48 -0.63 -4.21
C SER A 124 19.36 -1.61 -3.87
N ASN A 125 19.19 -1.92 -2.58
CA ASN A 125 18.20 -2.89 -2.14
C ASN A 125 16.87 -2.21 -1.73
N TRP A 126 16.08 -1.79 -2.71
CA TRP A 126 14.72 -1.34 -2.46
C TRP A 126 13.82 -1.54 -3.68
N LYS A 127 12.53 -1.68 -3.42
CA LYS A 127 11.44 -1.75 -4.39
C LYS A 127 10.35 -0.77 -3.98
N VAL A 128 9.71 -0.12 -4.93
CA VAL A 128 8.61 0.84 -4.69
C VAL A 128 7.52 0.62 -5.72
N PRO A 129 6.29 0.23 -5.34
CA PRO A 129 5.15 0.31 -6.25
C PRO A 129 4.91 1.77 -6.60
N VAL A 130 4.82 2.08 -7.89
CA VAL A 130 4.67 3.46 -8.39
C VAL A 130 3.26 3.77 -8.84
N GLY A 131 2.49 2.75 -9.21
CA GLY A 131 1.09 2.91 -9.58
C GLY A 131 0.41 1.59 -9.84
N TYR A 132 -0.91 1.65 -9.90
CA TYR A 132 -1.75 0.52 -10.28
C TYR A 132 -2.96 1.02 -11.08
N PHE A 133 -3.53 0.17 -11.91
CA PHE A 133 -4.72 0.45 -12.72
C PHE A 133 -5.65 -0.77 -12.65
#